data_AF-A0A6P9E3W0-F1
#
_entry.id   AF-A0A6P9E3W0-F1
#
_cell.length_a   1.000
_cell.length_b   1.000
_cell.length_c   1.000
_cell.angle_alpha   90.00
_cell.angle_beta   90.00
_cell.angle_gamma   90.00
#
_symmetry.space_group_name_H-M   'P 1'
#
loop_
_entity.id
_entity.type
_entity.pdbx_description
1 polymer ?
#
loop_
_entity_poly.entity_id
_entity_poly.type
_entity_poly.pdbx_seq_one_letter_code
_entity_poly.pdbx_strand_id
1 'polypeptide(L)'
;MRQKWDRANRLCLKIIKHSISDSIIGAIPDNDNAKQFLGAIGQRFIESDKTETGDLMDRLMSMKYDGSSGVREYIMKMIHISSKLEALKISIAEPFLVYHVLNSLLSQFNQLKVAYNVQRDK
;
A
#
# COMPACT_ATOMS: atom_id res chain seq x y z
N MET A 1 18.36 42.00 -1.47
CA MET A 1 17.28 41.04 -1.14
C MET A 1 17.53 39.64 -1.70
N ARG A 2 17.93 39.48 -2.97
CA ARG A 2 18.21 38.18 -3.61
C ARG A 2 19.26 37.31 -2.90
N GLN A 3 20.41 37.86 -2.52
CA GLN A 3 21.44 37.09 -1.78
C GLN A 3 20.97 36.51 -0.45
N LYS A 4 20.12 37.22 0.30
CA LYS A 4 19.58 36.72 1.57
C LYS A 4 18.64 35.53 1.31
N TRP A 5 17.83 35.61 0.26
CA TRP A 5 16.97 34.51 -0.19
C TRP A 5 17.78 33.31 -0.66
N ASP A 6 18.81 33.51 -1.49
CA ASP A 6 19.68 32.43 -1.98
C ASP A 6 20.37 31.69 -0.83
N ARG A 7 20.87 32.45 0.18
CA ARG A 7 21.48 31.87 1.37
C ARG A 7 20.49 31.04 2.19
N ALA A 8 19.28 31.56 2.42
CA ALA A 8 18.24 30.85 3.15
C ALA A 8 17.81 29.57 2.41
N ASN A 9 17.60 29.65 1.09
CA ASN A 9 17.24 28.52 0.25
C ASN A 9 18.30 27.40 0.26
N ARG A 10 19.58 27.75 0.14
CA ARG A 10 20.69 26.78 0.27
C ARG A 10 20.74 26.10 1.64
N LEU A 11 20.48 26.86 2.71
CA LEU A 11 20.44 26.31 4.06
C LEU A 11 19.27 25.32 4.21
N CYS A 12 18.08 25.70 3.74
CA CYS A 12 16.91 24.82 3.74
C CYS A 12 17.18 23.51 2.99
N LEU A 13 17.77 23.58 1.78
CA LEU A 13 18.14 22.38 1.01
C LEU A 13 19.05 21.44 1.80
N LYS A 14 20.09 21.98 2.45
CA LYS A 14 21.00 21.16 3.27
C LYS A 14 20.28 20.49 4.43
N ILE A 15 19.40 21.22 5.13
CA ILE A 15 18.62 20.68 6.24
C ILE A 15 17.69 19.57 5.75
N ILE A 16 16.95 19.81 4.65
CA ILE A 16 16.05 18.80 4.08
C ILE A 16 16.84 17.54 3.70
N LYS A 17 17.93 17.68 2.95
CA LYS A 17 18.78 16.56 2.54
C LYS A 17 19.38 15.81 3.74
N HIS A 18 19.72 16.47 4.84
CA HIS A 18 20.18 15.79 6.07
C HIS A 18 19.06 15.12 6.88
N SER A 19 17.80 15.53 6.68
CA SER A 19 16.66 15.01 7.44
C SER A 19 16.03 13.74 6.85
N ILE A 20 16.47 13.32 5.67
CA ILE A 20 15.92 12.17 4.93
C ILE A 20 17.04 11.18 4.61
N SER A 21 16.69 9.92 4.34
CA SER A 21 17.67 8.88 4.01
C SER A 21 18.30 9.09 2.64
N ASP A 22 19.56 8.67 2.49
CA ASP A 22 20.29 8.74 1.22
C ASP A 22 19.58 8.01 0.07
N SER A 23 18.78 6.98 0.37
CA SER A 23 17.94 6.27 -0.60
C SER A 23 16.90 7.19 -1.24
N ILE A 24 16.26 8.07 -0.46
CA ILE A 24 15.27 9.03 -0.95
C ILE A 24 15.97 10.14 -1.74
N ILE A 25 17.14 10.58 -1.27
CA ILE A 25 17.95 11.59 -1.98
C ILE A 25 18.35 11.08 -3.37
N GLY A 26 18.84 9.84 -3.46
CA GLY A 26 19.26 9.24 -4.73
C GLY A 26 18.11 9.01 -5.72
N ALA A 27 16.88 8.89 -5.23
CA ALA A 27 15.69 8.70 -6.08
C ALA A 27 15.13 10.02 -6.66
N ILE A 28 15.61 11.17 -6.20
CA ILE A 28 15.08 12.49 -6.56
C ILE A 28 16.12 13.27 -7.37
N PRO A 29 15.76 13.82 -8.54
CA PRO A 29 16.66 14.69 -9.30
C PRO A 29 17.14 15.88 -8.47
N ASP A 30 18.42 16.25 -8.62
CA ASP A 30 18.97 17.36 -7.86
C ASP A 30 18.28 18.68 -8.22
N ASN A 31 18.09 19.55 -7.23
CA ASN A 31 17.39 20.82 -7.39
C ASN A 31 17.98 21.91 -6.49
N ASP A 32 18.27 23.06 -7.10
CA ASP A 32 18.81 24.24 -6.43
C ASP A 32 17.76 25.06 -5.67
N ASN A 33 16.49 24.67 -5.71
CA ASN A 33 15.37 25.29 -5.04
C ASN A 33 14.74 24.35 -3.99
N ALA A 34 14.77 24.75 -2.72
CA ALA A 34 14.26 23.97 -1.59
C ALA A 34 12.78 23.62 -1.74
N LYS A 35 11.96 24.55 -2.24
CA LYS A 35 10.52 24.34 -2.41
C LYS A 35 10.23 23.30 -3.49
N GLN A 36 10.96 23.36 -4.60
CA GLN A 36 10.81 22.38 -5.68
C GLN A 36 11.32 21.00 -5.25
N PHE A 37 12.43 20.95 -4.50
CA PHE A 37 12.95 19.69 -3.94
C PHE A 37 11.93 19.02 -3.00
N LEU A 38 11.32 19.79 -2.09
CA LEU A 38 10.23 19.27 -1.24
C LEU A 38 9.02 18.81 -2.06
N GLY A 39 8.65 19.54 -3.13
CA GLY A 39 7.59 19.11 -4.03
C GLY A 39 7.89 17.79 -4.73
N ALA A 40 9.14 17.59 -5.16
CA ALA A 40 9.59 16.36 -5.78
C ALA A 40 9.57 15.17 -4.80
N ILE A 41 9.97 15.39 -3.53
CA ILE A 41 9.81 14.41 -2.46
C ILE A 41 8.33 14.01 -2.34
N GLY A 42 7.44 14.98 -2.19
CA GLY A 42 5.99 14.71 -2.06
C GLY A 42 5.41 13.93 -3.24
N GLN A 43 5.81 14.24 -4.48
CA GLN A 43 5.37 13.47 -5.64
C GLN A 43 5.86 12.03 -5.63
N ARG A 44 7.11 11.78 -5.25
CA ARG A 44 7.64 10.42 -5.16
C ARG A 44 6.88 9.56 -4.15
N PHE A 45 6.47 10.13 -3.03
CA PHE A 45 5.62 9.41 -2.07
C PHE A 45 4.25 9.08 -2.67
N ILE A 46 3.61 10.01 -3.39
CA ILE A 46 2.33 9.73 -4.07
C ILE A 46 2.48 8.62 -5.13
N GLU A 47 3.56 8.63 -5.93
CA GLU A 47 3.86 7.58 -6.91
C GLU A 47 4.12 6.22 -6.24
N SER A 48 4.86 6.22 -5.14
CA SER A 48 5.13 5.02 -4.33
C SER A 48 3.85 4.44 -3.76
N ASP A 49 3.00 5.27 -3.12
CA ASP A 49 1.72 4.84 -2.56
C ASP A 49 0.80 4.26 -3.63
N LYS A 50 0.76 4.84 -4.83
CA LYS A 50 -0.01 4.31 -5.97
C LYS A 50 0.51 2.95 -6.43
N THR A 51 1.83 2.79 -6.53
CA THR A 51 2.47 1.54 -6.94
C THR A 51 2.21 0.45 -5.91
N GLU A 52 2.42 0.75 -4.61
CA GLU A 52 2.16 -0.18 -3.52
C GLU A 52 0.66 -0.55 -3.44
N THR A 53 -0.24 0.42 -3.64
CA THR A 53 -1.68 0.15 -3.72
C THR A 53 -2.01 -0.83 -4.84
N GLY A 54 -1.43 -0.64 -6.03
CA GLY A 54 -1.58 -1.53 -7.18
C GLY A 54 -1.11 -2.95 -6.87
N ASP A 55 0.11 -3.08 -6.35
CA ASP A 55 0.71 -4.37 -6.00
C ASP A 55 -0.11 -5.12 -4.93
N LEU A 56 -0.58 -4.41 -3.91
CA LEU A 56 -1.42 -5.01 -2.85
C LEU A 56 -2.78 -5.45 -3.40
N MET A 57 -3.40 -4.66 -4.27
CA MET A 57 -4.66 -5.02 -4.93
C MET A 57 -4.51 -6.24 -5.83
N ASP A 58 -3.47 -6.27 -6.66
CA ASP A 58 -3.19 -7.40 -7.54
C ASP A 58 -2.92 -8.68 -6.74
N ARG A 59 -2.18 -8.57 -5.64
CA ARG A 59 -1.96 -9.69 -4.72
C ARG A 59 -3.24 -10.15 -4.05
N LEU A 60 -4.08 -9.23 -3.58
CA LEU A 60 -5.36 -9.58 -2.98
C LEU A 60 -6.23 -10.36 -3.97
N MET A 61 -6.38 -9.84 -5.19
CA MET A 61 -7.28 -10.38 -6.21
C MET A 61 -6.79 -11.71 -6.82
N SER A 62 -5.47 -11.87 -7.00
CA SER A 62 -4.87 -13.06 -7.59
C SER A 62 -4.64 -14.20 -6.59
N MET A 63 -4.58 -13.91 -5.29
CA MET A 63 -4.27 -14.91 -4.28
C MET A 63 -5.33 -16.02 -4.22
N LYS A 64 -4.91 -17.26 -4.45
CA LYS A 64 -5.71 -18.49 -4.30
C LYS A 64 -5.12 -19.37 -3.22
N TYR A 65 -5.97 -20.13 -2.56
CA TYR A 65 -5.52 -21.13 -1.60
C TYR A 65 -4.94 -22.33 -2.36
N ASP A 66 -3.68 -22.66 -2.09
CA ASP A 66 -2.92 -23.71 -2.75
C ASP A 66 -2.90 -25.04 -1.96
N GLY A 67 -3.48 -25.05 -0.76
CA GLY A 67 -3.46 -26.23 0.12
C GLY A 67 -2.15 -26.45 0.88
N SER A 68 -1.14 -25.60 0.71
CA SER A 68 0.19 -25.79 1.33
C SER A 68 0.25 -25.33 2.78
N SER A 69 -0.53 -24.29 3.12
CA SER A 69 -0.64 -23.71 4.46
C SER A 69 -2.02 -23.98 5.07
N GLY A 70 -2.20 -23.76 6.37
CA GLY A 70 -3.52 -23.87 6.98
C GLY A 70 -4.49 -22.79 6.46
N VAL A 71 -5.78 -23.11 6.33
CA VAL A 71 -6.82 -22.15 5.90
C VAL A 71 -6.83 -20.88 6.77
N ARG A 72 -6.59 -21.01 8.09
CA ARG A 72 -6.47 -19.87 9.01
C ARG A 72 -5.33 -18.94 8.63
N GLU A 73 -4.18 -19.49 8.27
CA GLU A 73 -3.00 -18.71 7.87
C GLU A 73 -3.26 -17.97 6.56
N TYR A 74 -3.93 -18.65 5.62
CA TYR A 74 -4.37 -18.05 4.37
C TYR A 74 -5.30 -16.84 4.59
N ILE A 75 -6.32 -16.99 5.45
CA ILE A 75 -7.23 -15.90 5.81
C ILE A 75 -6.47 -14.74 6.44
N MET A 76 -5.55 -15.03 7.37
CA MET A 76 -4.72 -13.99 8.00
C MET A 76 -3.86 -13.24 6.98
N LYS A 77 -3.31 -13.92 5.96
CA LYS A 77 -2.57 -13.25 4.87
C LYS A 77 -3.46 -12.28 4.09
N MET A 78 -4.72 -12.64 3.80
CA MET A 78 -5.66 -11.75 3.12
C MET A 78 -6.07 -10.55 3.99
N ILE A 79 -6.34 -10.77 5.28
CA ILE A 79 -6.63 -9.70 6.25
C ILE A 79 -5.45 -8.74 6.37
N HIS A 80 -4.22 -9.26 6.40
CA HIS A 80 -3.01 -8.45 6.45
C HIS A 80 -2.81 -7.57 5.20
N ILE A 81 -3.18 -8.06 4.02
CA ILE A 81 -3.16 -7.24 2.81
C ILE A 81 -4.23 -6.14 2.91
N SER A 82 -5.43 -6.49 3.40
CA SER A 82 -6.51 -5.53 3.60
C SER A 82 -6.15 -4.41 4.58
N SER A 83 -5.46 -4.72 5.69
CA SER A 83 -5.04 -3.71 6.66
C SER A 83 -3.95 -2.78 6.12
N LYS A 84 -3.06 -3.29 5.26
CA LYS A 84 -2.10 -2.44 4.53
C LYS A 84 -2.79 -1.49 3.56
N LEU A 85 -3.79 -1.97 2.83
CA LEU A 85 -4.60 -1.12 1.94
C LEU A 85 -5.35 -0.04 2.74
N GLU A 86 -5.87 -0.38 3.92
CA GLU A 86 -6.52 0.59 4.81
C GLU A 86 -5.55 1.69 5.28
N ALA A 87 -4.29 1.34 5.60
CA ALA A 87 -3.25 2.33 5.91
C ALA A 87 -2.97 3.30 4.75
N LEU A 88 -3.20 2.85 3.51
CA LEU A 88 -3.14 3.66 2.28
C LEU A 88 -4.48 4.33 1.95
N LYS A 89 -5.43 4.37 2.89
CA LYS A 89 -6.78 4.95 2.76
C LYS A 89 -7.69 4.22 1.75
N ILE A 90 -7.39 2.97 1.45
CA ILE A 90 -8.22 2.11 0.61
C ILE A 90 -8.92 1.09 1.52
N SER A 91 -10.14 1.41 1.93
CA SER A 91 -10.94 0.52 2.76
C SER A 91 -11.62 -0.56 1.93
N ILE A 92 -11.43 -1.82 2.31
CA ILE A 92 -12.13 -2.96 1.73
C ILE A 92 -13.29 -3.34 2.65
N ALA A 93 -14.49 -3.40 2.09
CA ALA A 93 -15.67 -3.82 2.84
C ALA A 93 -15.51 -5.28 3.31
N GLU A 94 -15.75 -5.53 4.61
CA GLU A 94 -15.68 -6.87 5.19
C GLU A 94 -16.53 -7.91 4.43
N PRO A 95 -17.78 -7.61 3.98
CA PRO A 95 -18.55 -8.57 3.19
C PRO A 95 -17.87 -8.97 1.87
N PHE A 96 -17.15 -8.04 1.23
CA PHE A 96 -16.39 -8.33 0.02
C PHE A 96 -15.18 -9.21 0.34
N LEU A 97 -14.44 -8.90 1.40
CA LEU A 97 -13.28 -9.68 1.80
C LEU A 97 -13.67 -11.13 2.13
N VAL A 98 -14.75 -11.33 2.89
CA VAL A 98 -15.28 -12.66 3.20
C VAL A 98 -15.70 -13.41 1.94
N TYR A 99 -16.44 -12.76 1.03
CA TYR A 99 -16.83 -13.35 -0.24
C TYR A 99 -15.61 -13.77 -1.09
N HIS A 100 -14.60 -12.91 -1.16
CA HIS A 100 -13.39 -13.16 -1.93
C HIS A 100 -12.59 -14.34 -1.37
N VAL A 101 -12.38 -14.37 -0.05
CA VAL A 101 -11.74 -15.47 0.69
C VAL A 101 -12.46 -16.79 0.40
N LEU A 102 -13.79 -16.81 0.47
CA LEU A 102 -14.55 -18.04 0.22
C LEU A 102 -14.35 -18.52 -1.22
N ASN A 103 -14.40 -17.63 -2.21
CA ASN A 103 -14.23 -17.98 -3.63
C ASN A 103 -12.81 -18.35 -4.03
N SER A 104 -11.81 -17.99 -3.23
CA SER A 104 -10.41 -18.33 -3.47
C SER A 104 -9.99 -19.66 -2.84
N LEU A 105 -10.83 -20.27 -2.00
CA LEU A 105 -10.64 -21.63 -1.49
C LEU A 105 -10.88 -22.69 -2.57
N LEU A 106 -10.09 -23.77 -2.48
CA LEU A 106 -10.21 -24.97 -3.33
C LEU A 106 -11.61 -25.57 -3.29
N SER A 107 -12.00 -26.27 -4.36
CA SER A 107 -13.33 -26.90 -4.52
C SER A 107 -13.67 -27.91 -3.42
N GLN A 108 -12.66 -28.51 -2.77
CA GLN A 108 -12.85 -29.39 -1.61
C GLN A 108 -13.52 -28.68 -0.41
N PHE A 109 -13.47 -27.34 -0.36
CA PHE A 109 -14.15 -26.53 0.66
C PHE A 109 -15.51 -25.99 0.17
N ASN A 110 -16.06 -26.50 -0.93
CA ASN A 110 -17.36 -26.01 -1.44
C ASN A 110 -18.51 -26.18 -0.43
N GLN A 111 -18.42 -27.13 0.51
CA GLN A 111 -19.39 -27.26 1.60
C GLN A 111 -19.41 -26.02 2.52
N LEU A 112 -18.27 -25.37 2.77
CA LEU A 112 -18.19 -24.11 3.51
C LEU A 112 -18.88 -22.96 2.75
N LYS A 113 -18.72 -22.90 1.42
CA LYS A 113 -19.40 -21.90 0.58
C LYS A 113 -20.93 -22.03 0.68
N VAL A 114 -21.44 -23.26 0.59
CA VAL A 114 -22.89 -23.54 0.69
C VAL A 114 -23.42 -23.17 2.09
N ALA A 115 -22.71 -23.54 3.15
CA ALA A 115 -23.11 -23.22 4.53
C ALA A 115 -23.19 -21.72 4.80
N TYR A 116 -22.21 -20.93 4.32
CA TYR A 116 -22.21 -19.48 4.48
C TYR A 116 -23.36 -18.80 3.74
N ASN A 117 -23.64 -19.20 2.49
CA ASN A 117 -24.74 -18.62 1.71
C ASN A 117 -26.10 -18.86 2.38
N VAL A 118 -26.34 -20.06 2.94
CA VAL A 118 -27.57 -20.38 3.66
C VAL A 118 -27.75 -19.56 4.95
N GLN A 119 -26.67 -19.13 5.61
CA GLN A 119 -26.74 -18.24 6.76
C GLN A 119 -27.01 -16.78 6.38
N ARG A 120 -26.62 -16.35 5.18
CA ARG A 120 -26.86 -14.99 4.66
C ARG A 120 -28.29 -14.76 4.20
N ASP A 121 -28.99 -15.81 3.76
CA ASP A 121 -30.37 -15.76 3.27
C ASP A 121 -31.43 -15.86 4.38
N LYS A 122 -31.01 -15.88 5.66
CA LYS A 122 -31.85 -15.77 6.85
C LYS A 122 -31.72 -14.39 7.47
#